data_AF-A0A7S3RMQ3-F1
#
_entry.id   AF-A0A7S3RMQ3-F1
#
_cell.length_a   1.000
_cell.length_b   1.000
_cell.length_c   1.000
_cell.angle_alpha   90.00
_cell.angle_beta   90.00
_cell.angle_gamma   90.00
#
_symmetry.space_group_name_H-M   'P 1'
#
loop_
_entity.id
_entity.type
_entity.pdbx_description
1 polymer ?
#
loop_
_entity_poly.entity_id
_entity_poly.type
_entity_poly.pdbx_seq_one_letter_code
_entity_poly.pdbx_strand_id
1 'polypeptide(L)'
;ERLRELVRNKGYDVNAADYDKRTAMHLAASEGKLKVVRLLVGELKADHSPRDRWGGTPMNDATRHQHLDVVDYLRSAGAQLGSAAQDAGSESTGRNKRGPWRP
;
A
#
# COMPACT_ATOMS: atom_id res chain seq x y z
N GLU A 1 -20.06 -1.78 -12.86
CA GLU A 1 -21.38 -1.17 -12.60
C GLU A 1 -21.82 -1.09 -11.12
N ARG A 2 -21.94 -2.17 -10.31
CA ARG A 2 -22.53 -2.06 -8.94
C ARG A 2 -21.80 -1.16 -7.92
N LEU A 3 -20.48 -1.01 -7.99
CA LEU A 3 -19.71 -0.14 -7.08
C LEU A 3 -20.07 1.35 -7.26
N ARG A 4 -20.38 1.75 -8.49
CA ARG A 4 -20.66 3.12 -8.91
C ARG A 4 -21.94 3.68 -8.28
N GLU A 5 -22.97 2.84 -8.24
CA GLU A 5 -24.27 3.20 -7.68
C GLU A 5 -24.23 3.24 -6.15
N LEU A 6 -23.42 2.37 -5.51
CA LEU A 6 -23.27 2.38 -4.06
C LEU A 6 -22.68 3.69 -3.55
N VAL A 7 -21.57 4.16 -4.14
CA VAL A 7 -20.89 5.37 -3.67
C VAL A 7 -21.74 6.61 -3.90
N ARG A 8 -22.34 6.75 -5.10
CA ARG A 8 -23.10 7.93 -5.48
C ARG A 8 -24.45 8.04 -4.78
N ASN A 9 -25.11 6.91 -4.51
CA ASN A 9 -26.49 6.90 -4.04
C ASN A 9 -26.61 6.72 -2.51
N LYS A 10 -25.56 6.23 -1.84
CA LYS A 10 -25.56 6.05 -0.37
C LYS A 10 -24.59 6.96 0.39
N GLY A 11 -23.84 7.82 -0.31
CA GLY A 11 -22.91 8.75 0.35
C GLY A 11 -21.74 8.06 1.06
N TYR A 12 -21.32 6.89 0.57
CA TYR A 12 -20.14 6.20 1.11
C TYR A 12 -18.89 7.01 0.80
N ASP A 13 -18.16 7.39 1.85
CA ASP A 13 -16.86 7.99 1.69
C ASP A 13 -15.89 6.95 1.11
N VAL A 14 -15.41 7.19 -0.11
CA VAL A 14 -14.47 6.30 -0.80
C VAL A 14 -13.11 6.24 -0.11
N ASN A 15 -12.83 7.26 0.71
CA ASN A 15 -11.65 7.34 1.55
C ASN A 15 -11.93 6.84 2.97
N ALA A 16 -13.10 6.25 3.23
CA ALA A 16 -13.37 5.59 4.49
C ALA A 16 -12.27 4.56 4.76
N ALA A 17 -11.64 4.72 5.91
CA ALA A 17 -10.57 3.88 6.37
C ALA A 17 -11.05 3.05 7.56
N ASP A 18 -10.56 1.82 7.67
CA ASP A 18 -10.83 0.97 8.82
C ASP A 18 -10.01 1.38 10.06
N TYR A 19 -10.07 0.56 11.12
CA TYR A 19 -9.29 0.79 12.34
C TYR A 19 -7.78 0.87 12.11
N ASP A 20 -7.26 0.30 11.02
CA ASP A 20 -5.86 0.31 10.64
C ASP A 20 -5.54 1.37 9.58
N LYS A 21 -6.46 2.32 9.38
CA LYS A 21 -6.37 3.35 8.33
C LYS A 21 -6.27 2.75 6.92
N ARG A 22 -6.66 1.48 6.73
CA ARG A 22 -6.70 0.86 5.42
C ARG A 22 -8.00 1.24 4.73
N THR A 23 -7.86 1.72 3.52
CA THR A 23 -8.97 2.08 2.63
C THR A 23 -9.33 0.92 1.71
N ALA A 24 -10.45 1.04 1.00
CA ALA A 24 -10.82 0.10 -0.06
C ALA A 24 -9.71 -0.12 -1.10
N MET A 25 -8.84 0.87 -1.31
CA MET A 25 -7.71 0.76 -2.23
C MET A 25 -6.62 -0.18 -1.71
N HIS A 26 -6.34 -0.20 -0.41
CA HIS A 26 -5.39 -1.16 0.18
C HIS A 26 -5.86 -2.60 -0.03
N LEU A 27 -7.16 -2.85 0.20
CA LEU A 27 -7.76 -4.16 -0.01
C LEU A 27 -7.71 -4.58 -1.49
N ALA A 28 -8.08 -3.67 -2.40
CA ALA A 28 -8.03 -3.95 -3.84
C ALA A 28 -6.61 -4.24 -4.33
N ALA A 29 -5.61 -3.54 -3.78
CA ALA A 29 -4.21 -3.72 -4.14
C ALA A 29 -3.61 -5.01 -3.55
N SER A 30 -3.96 -5.34 -2.30
CA SER A 30 -3.57 -6.59 -1.64
C SER A 30 -4.13 -7.84 -2.32
N GLU A 31 -5.27 -7.70 -3.00
CA GLU A 31 -5.98 -8.79 -3.70
C GLU A 31 -5.71 -8.83 -5.22
N GLY A 32 -4.86 -7.91 -5.73
CA GLY A 32 -4.54 -7.83 -7.16
C GLY A 32 -5.73 -7.45 -8.04
N LYS A 33 -6.76 -6.78 -7.51
CA LYS A 33 -7.99 -6.47 -8.25
C LYS A 33 -7.83 -5.19 -9.08
N LEU A 34 -7.04 -5.25 -10.16
CA LEU A 34 -6.78 -4.12 -11.05
C LEU A 34 -8.05 -3.39 -11.53
N LYS A 35 -9.13 -4.13 -11.85
CA LYS A 35 -10.40 -3.53 -12.25
C LYS A 35 -11.00 -2.62 -11.17
N VAL A 36 -10.88 -2.99 -9.91
CA VAL A 36 -11.38 -2.20 -8.77
C VAL A 36 -10.49 -0.98 -8.55
N VAL A 37 -9.16 -1.15 -8.65
CA VAL A 37 -8.20 -0.03 -8.53
C VAL A 37 -8.44 1.02 -9.62
N ARG A 38 -8.68 0.59 -10.87
CA ARG A 38 -9.01 1.49 -11.99
C ARG A 38 -10.28 2.30 -11.74
N LEU A 39 -11.32 1.66 -11.20
CA LEU A 39 -12.58 2.33 -10.85
C LEU A 39 -12.37 3.33 -9.70
N LEU A 40 -11.62 2.96 -8.66
CA LEU A 40 -11.33 3.81 -7.51
C LEU A 40 -10.56 5.08 -7.90
N VAL A 41 -9.49 4.93 -8.70
CA VAL A 41 -8.65 6.06 -9.13
C VAL A 41 -9.35 6.89 -10.20
N GLY A 42 -9.86 6.25 -11.25
CA GLY A 42 -10.39 6.94 -12.43
C GLY A 42 -11.78 7.55 -12.23
N GLU A 43 -12.71 6.80 -11.61
CA GLU A 43 -14.10 7.25 -11.48
C GLU A 43 -14.38 7.92 -10.15
N LEU A 44 -13.86 7.35 -9.07
CA LEU A 44 -14.18 7.78 -7.71
C LEU A 44 -13.21 8.84 -7.18
N LYS A 45 -12.13 9.13 -7.92
CA LYS A 45 -11.04 10.02 -7.51
C LYS A 45 -10.58 9.77 -6.07
N ALA A 46 -10.57 8.50 -5.67
CA ALA A 46 -10.12 8.10 -4.35
C ALA A 46 -8.65 8.47 -4.18
N ASP A 47 -8.23 8.75 -2.95
CA ASP A 47 -6.82 8.95 -2.67
C ASP A 47 -6.04 7.71 -3.09
N HIS A 48 -5.00 7.92 -3.89
CA HIS A 48 -4.20 6.88 -4.52
C HIS A 48 -2.92 6.58 -3.74
N SER A 49 -2.62 7.39 -2.71
CA SER A 49 -1.52 7.18 -1.77
C SER A 49 -1.94 7.26 -0.28
N PRO A 50 -3.08 6.68 0.13
CA PRO A 50 -3.45 6.67 1.54
C PRO A 50 -2.42 5.84 2.33
N ARG A 51 -2.12 6.28 3.56
CA ARG A 51 -1.18 5.58 4.43
C ARG A 51 -1.94 4.84 5.52
N ASP A 52 -1.68 3.54 5.63
CA ASP A 52 -2.17 2.72 6.73
C ASP A 52 -1.46 3.07 8.07
N ARG A 53 -1.85 2.38 9.14
CA ARG A 53 -1.27 2.50 10.49
C ARG A 53 0.24 2.28 10.52
N TRP A 54 0.78 1.49 9.60
CA TRP A 54 2.21 1.15 9.49
C TRP A 54 2.94 2.04 8.48
N GLY A 55 2.27 3.04 7.90
CA GLY A 55 2.84 3.92 6.87
C GLY A 55 2.92 3.29 5.48
N GLY A 56 2.38 2.09 5.30
CA GLY A 56 2.24 1.41 4.03
C GLY A 56 1.17 2.07 3.15
N THR A 57 1.37 2.01 1.84
CA THR A 57 0.38 2.46 0.85
C THR A 57 -0.19 1.27 0.07
N PRO A 58 -1.30 1.43 -0.67
CA PRO A 58 -1.83 0.37 -1.52
C PRO A 58 -0.80 -0.21 -2.48
N MET A 59 0.13 0.62 -2.99
CA MET A 59 1.22 0.13 -3.84
C MET A 59 2.18 -0.80 -3.08
N ASN A 60 2.44 -0.56 -1.79
CA ASN A 60 3.26 -1.46 -0.97
C ASN A 60 2.57 -2.82 -0.79
N ASP A 61 1.25 -2.84 -0.57
CA ASP A 61 0.48 -4.08 -0.50
C ASP A 61 0.56 -4.84 -1.84
N ALA A 62 0.28 -4.19 -2.97
CA ALA A 62 0.40 -4.84 -4.28
C ALA A 62 1.82 -5.37 -4.55
N THR A 63 2.85 -4.63 -4.13
CA THR A 63 4.26 -5.05 -4.27
C THR A 63 4.56 -6.28 -3.40
N ARG A 64 4.13 -6.28 -2.13
CA ARG A 64 4.33 -7.41 -1.20
C ARG A 64 3.66 -8.69 -1.70
N HIS A 65 2.49 -8.55 -2.34
CA HIS A 65 1.73 -9.65 -2.89
C HIS A 65 2.06 -9.95 -4.38
N GLN A 66 3.07 -9.28 -4.96
CA GLN A 66 3.56 -9.48 -6.33
C GLN A 66 2.52 -9.22 -7.45
N HIS A 67 1.57 -8.32 -7.19
CA HIS A 67 0.57 -7.87 -8.17
C HIS A 67 1.13 -6.74 -9.04
N LEU A 68 2.06 -7.08 -9.92
CA LEU A 68 2.80 -6.13 -10.75
C LEU A 68 1.89 -5.27 -11.66
N ASP A 69 0.79 -5.85 -12.14
CA ASP A 69 -0.21 -5.17 -12.96
C ASP A 69 -0.89 -4.00 -12.21
N VAL A 70 -1.17 -4.19 -10.92
CA VAL A 70 -1.69 -3.14 -10.04
C VAL A 70 -0.61 -2.10 -9.73
N VAL A 71 0.62 -2.54 -9.46
CA VAL A 71 1.75 -1.63 -9.18
C VAL A 71 2.00 -0.70 -10.37
N ASP A 72 2.05 -1.24 -11.59
CA ASP A 72 2.30 -0.46 -12.80
C ASP A 72 1.17 0.53 -13.07
N TYR A 73 -0.08 0.13 -12.84
CA TYR A 73 -1.21 1.04 -12.98
C TYR A 73 -1.19 2.17 -11.93
N LEU A 74 -0.95 1.85 -10.66
CA LEU A 74 -0.83 2.84 -9.59
C LEU A 74 0.33 3.81 -9.87
N ARG A 75 1.46 3.31 -10.38
CA ARG A 75 2.60 4.14 -10.75
C ARG A 75 2.26 5.06 -11.91
N SER A 76 1.57 4.55 -12.94
CA SER A 76 1.07 5.35 -14.05
C SER A 76 0.06 6.40 -13.61
N ALA A 77 -0.68 6.16 -12.53
CA ALA A 77 -1.62 7.11 -11.93
C ALA A 77 -0.95 8.14 -11.01
N GLY A 78 0.38 8.07 -10.81
CA GLY A 78 1.13 9.00 -9.94
C GLY A 78 1.19 8.60 -8.46
N ALA A 79 0.77 7.37 -8.11
CA ALA A 79 0.76 6.92 -6.73
C ALA A 79 2.18 6.75 -6.20
N GLN A 80 2.39 7.20 -4.96
CA GLN A 80 3.68 7.12 -4.29
C GLN A 80 3.77 5.84 -3.47
N LEU A 81 4.96 5.22 -3.49
CA LEU A 81 5.31 4.18 -2.53
C LEU A 81 5.31 4.80 -1.14
N GLY A 82 4.63 4.16 -0.21
CA GLY A 82 4.71 4.53 1.19
C GLY A 82 6.09 4.25 1.72
N SER A 83 6.47 4.90 2.81
CA SER A 83 7.53 4.37 3.67
C SER A 83 7.06 2.99 4.13
N ALA A 84 7.45 1.93 3.42
CA ALA A 84 7.46 0.61 4.01
C ALA A 84 8.34 0.81 5.26
N ALA A 85 7.69 0.92 6.42
CA ALA A 85 8.42 0.97 7.67
C ALA A 85 9.36 -0.20 7.59
N GLN A 86 10.65 0.14 7.54
CA GLN A 86 11.73 -0.79 7.66
C GLN A 86 11.32 -1.67 8.82
N ASP A 87 10.99 -2.92 8.53
CA ASP A 87 11.02 -3.89 9.58
C ASP A 87 12.46 -3.82 10.06
N ALA A 88 12.65 -3.18 11.20
CA ALA A 88 13.87 -3.18 11.96
C ALA A 88 14.03 -4.60 12.49
N GLY A 89 14.19 -5.54 11.55
CA GLY A 89 14.79 -6.83 11.76
C GLY A 89 16.12 -6.53 12.43
N SER A 90 16.16 -6.91 13.69
CA SER A 90 17.25 -6.68 14.59
C SER A 90 18.51 -7.35 14.06
N GLU A 91 19.33 -6.63 13.32
CA GLU A 91 20.74 -6.98 13.10
C GLU A 91 21.64 -5.83 13.58
N SER A 92 21.32 -5.35 14.78
CA SER A 92 22.31 -4.71 15.62
C SER A 92 23.10 -5.79 16.35
N THR A 93 24.41 -5.75 16.15
CA THR A 93 25.47 -6.26 17.04
C THR A 93 26.19 -7.50 16.53
N GLY A 94 27.42 -7.26 16.06
CA GLY A 94 28.38 -8.33 15.83
C GLY A 94 29.49 -7.96 14.89
N ARG A 95 29.99 -6.71 14.94
CA ARG A 95 31.26 -6.35 14.30
C ARG A 95 32.36 -7.16 14.98
N ASN A 96 32.56 -8.39 14.52
CA ASN A 96 33.71 -9.19 14.86
C ASN A 96 34.91 -8.40 14.33
N LYS A 97 35.55 -7.69 15.26
CA LYS A 97 36.92 -7.20 15.14
C LYS A 97 37.71 -8.07 16.10
N ARG A 98 37.85 -9.37 15.80
CA ARG A 98 38.96 -10.14 16.34
C ARG A 98 40.23 -9.61 15.69
N GLY A 99 40.70 -8.46 16.17
CA GLY A 99 42.07 -8.05 15.96
C GLY A 99 42.95 -9.05 16.72
N PRO A 100 44.02 -9.59 16.11
CA PRO A 100 44.85 -10.56 16.79
C PRO A 100 45.54 -9.90 17.99
N TRP A 101 45.30 -10.47 19.16
CA TRP A 101 46.05 -10.17 20.38
C TRP A 101 47.52 -10.50 20.11
N ARG A 102 48.42 -9.54 20.36
CA ARG A 102 49.88 -9.74 20.31
C ARG A 102 50.41 -9.66 21.75
N PRO A 103 51.32 -10.58 22.14
CA PRO A 103 51.81 -10.72 23.51
C PRO A 103 52.69 -9.56 23.97
#